data_AF-A0A2Z3KDM6-F1
#
_entry.id   AF-A0A2Z3KDM6-F1
#
_cell.length_a   1.000
_cell.length_b   1.000
_cell.length_c   1.000
_cell.angle_alpha   90.00
_cell.angle_beta   90.00
_cell.angle_gamma   90.00
#
_symmetry.space_group_name_H-M   'P 1'
#
loop_
_entity.id
_entity.type
_entity.pdbx_description
1 polymer ?
#
loop_
_entity_poly.entity_id
_entity_poly.type
_entity_poly.pdbx_seq_one_letter_code
_entity_poly.pdbx_strand_id
1 'polypeptide(L)'
;MAYTPKEWKDGDVITKEGLNNIEQGIANVPAGPKGDKGDTGAAGAKGATGPAGLSVKSLALTTTDGKVTAGTVTLSDDSTAPVTVTEA
;
A
#
# COMPACT_ATOMS: atom_id res chain seq x y z
N MET A 1 2.37 -40.52 -29.38
CA MET A 1 1.66 -41.72 -28.88
C MET A 1 1.52 -41.54 -27.38
N ALA A 2 0.29 -41.55 -26.85
CA ALA A 2 0.09 -41.52 -25.40
C ALA A 2 0.59 -42.85 -24.80
N TYR A 3 1.32 -42.79 -23.69
CA TYR A 3 1.76 -43.97 -22.95
C TYR A 3 0.53 -44.82 -22.57
N THR A 4 0.53 -46.10 -22.93
CA THR A 4 -0.48 -47.06 -22.45
C THR A 4 0.05 -47.68 -21.16
N PRO A 5 -0.54 -47.38 -19.99
CA PRO A 5 -0.09 -47.94 -18.73
C PRO A 5 -0.23 -49.46 -18.72
N LYS A 6 0.81 -50.15 -18.24
CA LYS A 6 0.71 -51.58 -17.95
C LYS A 6 0.01 -51.77 -16.61
N GLU A 7 -1.05 -52.55 -16.62
CA GLU A 7 -1.69 -53.05 -15.40
C GLU A 7 -1.01 -54.36 -15.00
N TRP A 8 -0.33 -54.36 -13.85
CA TRP A 8 0.35 -55.54 -13.30
C TRP A 8 -0.63 -56.33 -12.45
N LYS A 9 -0.60 -57.66 -12.57
CA LYS A 9 -1.45 -58.58 -11.79
C LYS A 9 -0.63 -59.28 -10.72
N ASP A 10 -1.31 -59.72 -9.66
CA ASP A 10 -0.68 -60.55 -8.65
C ASP A 10 -0.09 -61.83 -9.28
N GLY A 11 1.19 -62.06 -9.01
CA GLY A 11 1.96 -63.15 -9.59
C GLY A 11 2.77 -62.77 -10.84
N ASP A 12 2.63 -61.57 -11.39
CA ASP A 12 3.46 -61.11 -12.51
C ASP A 12 4.91 -60.85 -12.06
N VAL A 13 5.87 -61.32 -12.86
CA VAL A 13 7.30 -61.03 -12.64
C VAL A 13 7.63 -59.64 -13.16
N ILE A 14 8.11 -58.77 -12.29
CA ILE A 14 8.58 -57.42 -12.66
C ILE A 14 9.89 -57.56 -13.43
N THR A 15 9.87 -57.18 -14.71
CA THR A 15 11.05 -57.21 -15.58
C THR A 15 11.76 -55.86 -15.59
N LYS A 16 13.06 -55.86 -15.92
CA LYS A 16 13.85 -54.63 -16.15
C LYS A 16 13.17 -53.70 -17.16
N GLU A 17 12.59 -54.26 -18.21
CA GLU A 17 11.86 -53.50 -19.22
C GLU A 17 10.60 -52.83 -18.64
N GLY A 18 9.86 -53.54 -17.79
CA GLY A 18 8.69 -52.99 -17.09
C GLY A 18 9.05 -51.83 -16.15
N LEU A 19 10.13 -51.98 -15.39
CA LEU A 19 10.69 -50.92 -14.54
C LEU A 19 11.11 -49.70 -15.36
N ASN A 20 11.90 -49.91 -16.42
CA ASN A 20 12.35 -48.82 -17.29
C ASN A 20 11.18 -48.05 -17.92
N ASN A 21 10.11 -48.74 -18.32
CA ASN A 21 8.92 -48.09 -18.89
C ASN A 21 8.18 -47.21 -17.88
N ILE A 22 8.14 -47.62 -16.60
CA ILE A 22 7.54 -46.82 -15.52
C ILE A 22 8.42 -45.60 -15.22
N GLU A 23 9.73 -45.80 -15.09
CA GLU A 23 10.69 -44.72 -14.82
C GLU A 23 10.68 -43.67 -15.94
N GLN A 24 10.63 -44.10 -17.21
CA GLN A 24 10.47 -43.18 -18.34
C GLN A 24 9.13 -42.43 -18.29
N GLY A 25 8.05 -43.08 -17.89
CA GLY A 25 6.75 -42.44 -17.72
C GLY A 25 6.80 -41.32 -16.69
N ILE A 26 7.43 -41.57 -15.54
CA ILE A 26 7.57 -40.60 -14.45
C ILE A 26 8.55 -39.48 -14.83
N ALA A 27 9.69 -39.80 -15.44
CA ALA A 27 10.70 -38.83 -15.85
C ALA A 27 10.18 -37.87 -16.93
N ASN A 28 9.23 -38.31 -17.76
CA ASN A 28 8.60 -37.49 -18.79
C ASN A 28 7.40 -36.68 -18.28
N VAL A 29 7.05 -36.76 -16.99
CA VAL A 29 6.01 -35.89 -16.44
C VAL A 29 6.56 -34.46 -16.35
N PRO A 30 6.03 -33.50 -17.13
CA PRO A 30 6.48 -32.12 -17.02
C PRO A 30 6.10 -31.57 -15.65
N ALA A 31 6.92 -30.68 -15.11
CA ALA A 31 6.52 -29.89 -13.95
C ALA A 31 5.18 -29.20 -14.23
N GLY A 32 4.29 -29.18 -13.24
CA GLY A 32 3.02 -28.49 -13.34
C GLY A 32 3.23 -27.00 -13.69
N PRO A 33 2.25 -26.35 -14.32
CA PRO A 33 2.36 -24.93 -14.64
C PRO A 33 2.63 -24.14 -13.36
N LYS A 34 3.44 -23.09 -13.49
CA LYS A 34 3.58 -22.10 -12.41
C LYS A 34 2.18 -21.55 -12.12
N GLY A 35 1.79 -21.51 -10.84
CA GLY A 35 0.54 -20.87 -10.44
C GLY A 35 0.51 -19.40 -10.85
N ASP A 36 -0.69 -18.88 -11.06
CA ASP A 36 -0.90 -17.49 -11.48
C ASP A 36 -0.30 -16.51 -10.48
N LYS A 37 0.07 -15.33 -10.98
CA LYS A 37 0.49 -14.23 -10.11
C LYS A 37 -0.72 -13.82 -9.27
N GLY A 38 -0.53 -13.66 -7.96
CA GLY A 38 -1.57 -13.11 -7.09
C GLY A 38 -1.98 -11.70 -7.49
N ASP A 39 -3.23 -11.35 -7.19
CA ASP A 39 -3.79 -10.03 -7.49
C ASP A 39 -3.04 -8.89 -6.79
N THR A 40 -3.07 -7.72 -7.40
CA THR A 40 -2.60 -6.49 -6.76
C THR A 40 -3.44 -6.20 -5.51
N GLY A 41 -2.78 -5.81 -4.42
CA GLY A 41 -3.48 -5.44 -3.18
C GLY A 41 -4.43 -4.26 -3.36
N ALA A 42 -5.41 -4.14 -2.47
CA ALA A 42 -6.35 -3.02 -2.47
C ALA A 42 -5.64 -1.68 -2.30
N ALA A 43 -6.20 -0.62 -2.87
CA ALA A 43 -5.74 0.74 -2.63
C ALA A 43 -5.82 1.07 -1.13
N GLY A 44 -4.86 1.88 -0.64
CA GLY A 44 -4.86 2.36 0.73
C GLY A 44 -6.07 3.25 1.04
N ALA A 45 -6.43 3.35 2.32
CA ALA A 45 -7.48 4.25 2.76
C ALA A 45 -7.13 5.73 2.47
N LYS A 46 -8.16 6.54 2.22
CA LYS A 46 -8.01 8.00 2.10
C LYS A 46 -7.47 8.56 3.43
N GLY A 47 -6.56 9.54 3.34
CA GLY A 47 -6.07 10.27 4.50
C GLY A 47 -7.19 11.04 5.23
N ALA A 48 -6.97 11.32 6.52
CA ALA A 48 -7.89 12.11 7.33
C ALA A 48 -8.03 13.55 6.81
N THR A 49 -9.20 14.14 7.02
CA THR A 49 -9.42 15.58 6.78
C THR A 49 -8.51 16.40 7.71
N GLY A 50 -7.92 17.48 7.20
CA GLY A 50 -7.12 18.40 8.00
C GLY A 50 -7.95 19.14 9.08
N PRO A 51 -7.29 19.76 10.08
CA PRO A 51 -7.98 20.55 11.09
C PRO A 51 -8.68 21.77 10.48
N ALA A 52 -9.71 22.26 11.15
CA ALA A 52 -10.34 23.52 10.78
C ALA A 52 -9.35 24.70 10.93
N GLY A 53 -9.50 25.72 10.10
CA GLY A 53 -8.74 26.97 10.22
C GLY A 53 -9.14 27.77 11.46
N LEU A 54 -8.21 28.56 11.98
CA LEU A 54 -8.46 29.46 13.10
C LEU A 54 -9.12 30.76 12.63
N SER A 55 -10.05 31.30 13.42
CA SER A 55 -10.63 32.63 13.19
C SER A 55 -9.95 33.68 14.07
N VAL A 56 -10.12 34.96 13.71
CA VAL A 56 -9.65 36.07 14.55
C VAL A 56 -10.61 36.25 15.71
N LYS A 57 -10.08 36.16 16.94
CA LYS A 57 -10.82 36.40 18.18
C LYS A 57 -10.81 37.88 18.56
N SER A 58 -9.64 38.52 18.48
CA SER A 58 -9.50 39.95 18.75
C SER A 58 -8.28 40.55 18.04
N LEU A 59 -8.26 41.88 17.94
CA LEU A 59 -7.13 42.65 17.43
C LEU A 59 -6.88 43.83 18.37
N ALA A 60 -5.69 43.89 18.94
CA ALA A 60 -5.20 45.05 19.68
C ALA A 60 -4.29 45.88 18.77
N LEU A 61 -4.48 47.21 18.77
CA LEU A 61 -3.66 48.15 18.01
C LEU A 61 -2.86 49.04 18.95
N THR A 62 -1.62 49.32 18.60
CA THR A 62 -0.75 50.25 19.31
C THR A 62 -0.65 51.53 18.51
N THR A 63 -1.00 52.66 19.12
CA THR A 63 -0.88 53.98 18.50
C THR A 63 0.21 54.83 19.16
N THR A 64 0.93 55.59 18.34
CA THR A 64 1.90 56.61 18.75
C THR A 64 1.57 57.88 17.99
N ASP A 65 1.37 58.99 18.68
CA ASP A 65 0.99 60.29 18.08
C ASP A 65 -0.23 60.21 17.14
N GLY A 66 -1.21 59.37 17.49
CA GLY A 66 -2.43 59.15 16.70
C GLY A 66 -2.25 58.24 15.48
N LYS A 67 -1.04 57.74 15.19
CA LYS A 67 -0.74 56.78 14.12
C LYS A 67 -0.69 55.36 14.65
N VAL A 68 -1.20 54.39 13.90
CA VAL A 68 -1.02 52.96 14.21
C VAL A 68 0.43 52.58 13.92
N THR A 69 1.11 51.97 14.89
CA THR A 69 2.54 51.62 14.82
C THR A 69 2.79 50.11 14.95
N ALA A 70 1.88 49.39 15.61
CA ALA A 70 1.91 47.94 15.73
C ALA A 70 0.51 47.40 16.01
N GLY A 71 0.38 46.08 15.99
CA GLY A 71 -0.79 45.40 16.53
C GLY A 71 -0.46 43.99 17.00
N THR A 72 -1.41 43.38 17.71
CA THR A 72 -1.35 41.96 18.07
C THR A 72 -2.71 41.36 17.76
N VAL A 73 -2.71 40.34 16.91
CA VAL A 73 -3.90 39.53 16.64
C VAL A 73 -3.97 38.39 17.67
N THR A 74 -5.16 38.12 18.18
CA THR A 74 -5.45 36.91 18.97
C THR A 74 -6.36 36.01 18.14
N LEU A 75 -5.99 34.75 17.99
CA LEU A 75 -6.76 33.75 17.25
C LEU A 75 -7.75 33.01 18.18
N SER A 76 -8.65 32.22 17.58
CA SER A 76 -9.69 31.48 18.29
C SER A 76 -9.18 30.44 19.29
N ASP A 77 -7.90 30.05 19.19
CA ASP A 77 -7.20 29.15 20.11
C ASP A 77 -6.38 29.89 21.19
N ASP A 78 -6.59 31.20 21.35
CA ASP A 78 -5.86 32.09 22.26
C ASP A 78 -4.38 32.30 21.92
N SER A 79 -3.89 31.76 20.80
CA SER A 79 -2.56 32.11 20.29
C SER A 79 -2.54 33.57 19.80
N THR A 80 -1.37 34.20 19.93
CA THR A 80 -1.18 35.59 19.52
C THR A 80 -0.04 35.74 18.51
N ALA A 81 -0.18 36.70 17.60
CA ALA A 81 0.87 37.03 16.63
C ALA A 81 0.97 38.56 16.45
N PRO A 82 2.18 39.10 16.27
CA PRO A 82 2.36 40.52 15.96
C PRO A 82 1.86 40.84 14.55
N VAL A 83 1.25 42.02 14.42
CA VAL A 83 0.87 42.61 13.13
C VAL A 83 1.94 43.62 12.73
N THR A 84 2.57 43.41 11.57
CA THR A 84 3.52 44.35 10.99
C THR A 84 2.76 45.49 10.30
N VAL A 85 3.04 46.72 10.72
CA VAL A 85 2.51 47.94 10.08
C VAL A 85 3.56 48.44 9.08
N THR A 86 3.16 48.65 7.83
CA THR A 86 4.00 49.24 6.79
C THR A 86 3.31 50.52 6.30
N GLU A 87 4.01 51.65 6.34
CA GLU A 87 3.52 52.89 5.74
C GLU A 87 3.73 52.82 4.22
N ALA A 88 2.71 53.22 3.44
CA ALA A 88 2.76 53.31 1.98
C ALA A 88 3.05 54.73 1.52
#